data_AF-A0A9D4VFU2-F1
#
_entry.id   AF-A0A9D4VFU2-F1
#
_cell.length_a   1.000
_cell.length_b   1.000
_cell.length_c   1.000
_cell.angle_alpha   90.00
_cell.angle_beta   90.00
_cell.angle_gamma   90.00
#
_symmetry.space_group_name_H-M   'P 1'
#
loop_
_entity.id
_entity.type
_entity.pdbx_description
1 polymer ?
#
loop_
_entity_poly.entity_id
_entity_poly.type
_entity_poly.pdbx_seq_one_letter_code
_entity_poly.pdbx_strand_id
1 'polypeptide(L)'
;MNELVDRFMVAGDNTTPSLYFLPFNSGNGGHWVLVAMDLSRLMVYYLDSLPGDWSKYPSMKKTLDAAILKFRSKKNYRNRKDITWVRVQCL
;
A
#
# COMPACT_ATOMS: atom_id res chain seq x y z
N MET A 1 -14.87 2.98 0.68
CA MET A 1 -13.56 3.48 1.17
C MET A 1 -13.18 2.92 2.55
N ASN A 2 -14.13 2.61 3.44
CA ASN A 2 -13.85 2.07 4.78
C ASN A 2 -13.49 0.56 4.81
N GLU A 3 -14.07 -0.25 3.92
CA GLU A 3 -13.95 -1.71 3.97
C GLU A 3 -12.51 -2.24 3.86
N LEU A 4 -11.69 -1.72 2.95
CA LEU A 4 -10.28 -2.13 2.80
C LEU A 4 -9.46 -1.78 4.05
N VAL A 5 -9.65 -0.57 4.57
CA VAL A 5 -9.00 -0.12 5.80
C VAL A 5 -9.43 -1.00 6.96
N ASP A 6 -10.71 -1.35 7.05
CA ASP A 6 -11.24 -2.18 8.13
C ASP A 6 -10.75 -3.64 8.04
N ARG A 7 -10.54 -4.19 6.85
CA ARG A 7 -9.90 -5.51 6.65
C ARG A 7 -8.45 -5.53 7.11
N PHE A 8 -7.67 -4.46 6.88
CA PHE A 8 -6.34 -4.33 7.47
C PHE A 8 -6.36 -4.18 9.00
N MET A 9 -7.51 -3.81 9.58
CA MET A 9 -7.64 -3.44 10.99
C MET A 9 -8.04 -4.60 11.92
N VAL A 10 -8.63 -5.68 11.39
CA VAL A 10 -8.90 -6.91 12.18
C VAL A 10 -7.58 -7.58 12.59
N ALA A 11 -6.55 -7.37 11.79
CA ALA A 11 -5.23 -7.93 11.97
C ALA A 11 -4.41 -7.05 12.95
N GLY A 12 -4.68 -7.16 14.25
CA GLY A 12 -3.92 -6.49 15.32
C GLY A 12 -3.00 -7.42 16.13
N ASP A 13 -3.18 -8.72 16.01
CA ASP A 13 -2.43 -9.75 16.73
C ASP A 13 -1.15 -10.18 15.98
N ASN A 14 -0.40 -11.13 16.51
CA ASN A 14 0.81 -11.67 15.89
C ASN A 14 0.56 -12.48 14.61
N THR A 15 -0.70 -12.63 14.18
CA THR A 15 -1.10 -13.37 12.97
C THR A 15 -1.34 -12.45 11.77
N THR A 16 -1.25 -11.14 11.99
CA THR A 16 -1.44 -10.14 10.95
C THR A 16 -0.38 -10.23 9.87
N PRO A 17 -0.75 -10.43 8.60
CA PRO A 17 0.18 -10.27 7.50
C PRO A 17 0.79 -8.87 7.53
N SER A 18 2.11 -8.79 7.47
CA SER A 18 2.83 -7.53 7.30
C SER A 18 2.93 -7.13 5.83
N LEU A 19 2.66 -8.06 4.90
CA LEU A 19 2.77 -7.86 3.46
C LEU A 19 1.44 -8.16 2.77
N TYR A 20 0.98 -7.22 1.95
CA TYR A 20 -0.24 -7.35 1.17
C TYR A 20 0.03 -7.13 -0.31
N PHE A 21 -0.61 -7.93 -1.15
CA PHE A 21 -0.56 -7.82 -2.61
C PHE A 21 -1.91 -7.37 -3.11
N LEU A 22 -1.94 -6.21 -3.77
CA LEU A 22 -3.14 -5.49 -4.16
C LEU A 22 -3.12 -5.27 -5.68
N PRO A 23 -3.78 -6.13 -6.47
CA PRO A 23 -3.98 -5.85 -7.88
C PRO A 23 -4.87 -4.60 -8.00
N PHE A 24 -4.44 -3.64 -8.81
CA PHE A 24 -5.12 -2.38 -9.03
C PHE A 24 -5.30 -2.18 -10.52
N ASN A 25 -6.55 -1.91 -10.94
CA ASN A 25 -6.86 -1.44 -12.29
C ASN A 25 -7.35 -0.02 -12.19
N SER A 26 -6.73 0.90 -12.92
CA SER A 26 -7.23 2.27 -12.99
C SER A 26 -8.55 2.29 -13.74
N GLY A 27 -9.59 2.86 -13.12
CA GLY A 27 -11.02 2.70 -13.46
C GLY A 27 -11.51 2.89 -14.90
N ASN A 28 -10.63 3.17 -15.87
CA ASN A 28 -10.94 3.07 -17.30
C ASN A 28 -10.61 1.68 -17.89
N GLY A 29 -10.24 0.69 -17.07
CA GLY A 29 -10.10 -0.72 -17.49
C GLY A 29 -8.83 -1.05 -18.28
N GLY A 30 -8.08 -0.06 -18.74
CA GLY A 30 -7.02 -0.23 -19.74
C GLY A 30 -5.71 -0.84 -19.24
N HIS A 31 -5.47 -0.90 -17.93
CA HIS A 31 -4.18 -1.38 -17.41
C HIS A 31 -4.24 -1.88 -15.98
N TRP A 32 -3.58 -3.01 -15.72
CA TRP A 32 -3.44 -3.60 -14.39
C TRP A 32 -2.03 -3.39 -13.87
N VAL A 33 -1.93 -3.01 -12.60
CA VAL A 33 -0.68 -2.91 -11.86
C VAL A 33 -0.81 -3.69 -10.56
N LEU A 34 0.31 -4.14 -10.02
CA LEU A 34 0.36 -4.78 -8.72
C LEU A 34 0.99 -3.83 -7.71
N VAL A 35 0.30 -3.60 -6.60
CA VAL A 35 0.85 -2.87 -5.47
C VAL A 35 1.17 -3.84 -4.34
N ALA A 36 2.43 -3.91 -3.93
CA ALA A 36 2.82 -4.65 -2.73
C ALA A 36 3.03 -3.67 -1.57
N MET A 37 2.31 -3.87 -0.46
CA MET A 37 2.34 -3.01 0.71
C MET A 37 2.96 -3.75 1.89
N ASP A 38 4.16 -3.33 2.31
CA ASP A 38 4.88 -3.85 3.46
C ASP A 38 4.71 -2.91 4.66
N LEU A 39 3.79 -3.28 5.56
CA LEU A 39 3.46 -2.56 6.77
C LEU A 39 4.60 -2.58 7.81
N SER A 40 5.47 -3.59 7.78
CA SER A 40 6.59 -3.71 8.73
C SER A 40 7.73 -2.75 8.38
N ARG A 41 7.94 -2.51 7.09
CA ARG A 41 8.98 -1.61 6.57
C ARG A 41 8.47 -0.22 6.24
N LEU A 42 7.15 0.00 6.25
CA LEU A 42 6.49 1.22 5.78
C LEU A 42 6.84 1.51 4.31
N MET A 43 6.80 0.46 3.51
CA MET A 43 7.16 0.51 2.09
C MET A 43 5.96 0.13 1.23
N VAL A 44 5.81 0.83 0.12
CA VAL A 44 4.88 0.48 -0.95
C VAL A 44 5.68 0.28 -2.22
N TYR A 45 5.59 -0.92 -2.79
CA TYR A 45 6.17 -1.25 -4.08
C TYR A 45 5.07 -1.13 -5.13
N TYR A 46 5.33 -0.31 -6.14
CA TYR A 46 4.48 -0.15 -7.31
C TYR A 46 5.09 -0.93 -8.47
N LEU A 47 4.50 -2.08 -8.78
CA LEU A 47 4.94 -2.98 -9.84
C LEU A 47 4.06 -2.73 -11.06
N ASP A 48 4.66 -2.10 -12.06
CA ASP A 48 4.00 -1.72 -13.31
C ASP A 48 4.84 -2.25 -14.48
N SER A 49 4.22 -3.05 -15.35
CA SER A 49 4.85 -3.56 -16.57
C SER A 49 5.01 -2.49 -17.65
N LEU A 50 4.30 -1.36 -17.53
CA LEU A 50 4.41 -0.22 -18.41
C LEU A 50 5.24 0.91 -17.76
N PRO A 51 5.78 1.84 -18.58
CA PRO A 51 6.38 3.05 -18.05
C PRO A 51 5.36 3.92 -17.31
N GLY A 52 5.52 4.03 -15.99
CA GLY A 52 4.62 4.82 -15.15
C GLY A 52 4.96 4.71 -13.67
N ASP A 53 4.32 5.56 -12.87
CA ASP A 53 4.36 5.52 -11.42
C ASP A 53 2.98 5.90 -10.84
N TRP A 54 2.89 5.81 -9.50
CA TRP A 54 1.68 6.09 -8.75
C TRP A 54 1.22 7.55 -8.79
N SER A 55 1.98 8.49 -9.35
CA SER A 55 1.59 9.91 -9.46
C SER A 55 0.29 10.10 -10.26
N LYS A 56 0.01 9.18 -11.19
CA LYS A 56 -1.24 9.14 -11.97
C LYS A 56 -2.47 8.76 -11.13
N TYR A 57 -2.25 8.20 -9.94
CA TYR A 57 -3.31 7.65 -9.07
C TYR A 57 -3.23 8.22 -7.64
N PRO A 58 -3.42 9.54 -7.46
CA PRO A 58 -3.24 10.20 -6.15
C PRO A 58 -4.20 9.68 -5.07
N SER A 59 -5.44 9.31 -5.46
CA SER A 59 -6.42 8.73 -4.53
C SER A 59 -5.95 7.37 -4.01
N MET A 60 -5.41 6.50 -4.87
CA MET A 60 -4.83 5.22 -4.47
C MET A 60 -3.68 5.44 -3.49
N LYS A 61 -2.75 6.34 -3.82
CA LYS A 61 -1.61 6.69 -2.96
C LYS A 61 -2.08 7.12 -1.56
N LYS A 62 -3.02 8.07 -1.50
CA LYS A 62 -3.58 8.59 -0.25
C LYS A 62 -4.25 7.50 0.59
N THR A 63 -4.99 6.58 -0.03
CA THR A 63 -5.65 5.48 0.67
C THR A 63 -4.63 4.51 1.28
N LEU A 64 -3.60 4.14 0.54
CA LEU A 64 -2.56 3.22 1.02
C LEU A 64 -1.69 3.86 2.11
N ASP A 65 -1.34 5.13 1.95
CA ASP A 65 -0.63 5.88 2.99
C ASP A 65 -1.44 5.91 4.30
N ALA A 66 -2.75 6.19 4.21
CA ALA A 66 -3.64 6.19 5.37
C ALA A 66 -3.73 4.80 6.04
N ALA A 67 -3.79 3.72 5.25
CA ALA A 67 -3.82 2.35 5.78
C ALA A 67 -2.54 2.02 6.57
N ILE A 68 -1.37 2.36 6.03
CA ILE A 68 -0.07 2.15 6.69
C ILE A 68 0.04 2.95 7.99
N LEU A 69 -0.32 4.24 7.96
CA LEU A 69 -0.26 5.10 9.15
C LEU A 69 -1.20 4.60 10.25
N LYS A 70 -2.39 4.11 9.89
CA LYS A 70 -3.36 3.56 10.83
C LYS A 70 -2.89 2.22 11.43
N PHE A 71 -2.25 1.35 10.65
CA PHE A 71 -1.63 0.13 11.17
C PHE A 71 -0.50 0.46 12.16
N ARG A 72 0.34 1.43 11.81
CA ARG A 72 1.46 1.86 12.65
C ARG A 72 1.01 2.45 13.97
N SER A 73 -0.04 3.29 13.98
CA SER A 73 -0.55 3.89 15.22
C SER A 73 -1.06 2.83 16.21
N LYS A 74 -1.67 1.73 15.72
CA LYS A 74 -2.09 0.61 16.55
C LYS A 74 -0.93 -0.15 17.23
N LYS A 75 0.22 -0.25 16.57
CA LYS A 75 1.38 -0.98 17.10
C LYS A 75 2.29 -0.12 18.01
N ASN A 76 1.90 1.12 18.35
CA ASN A 76 2.65 2.04 19.22
C ASN A 76 4.11 2.31 18.76
N TYR A 77 4.41 2.21 17.46
CA TYR A 77 5.74 2.55 16.96
C TYR A 77 6.02 4.04 17.12
N ARG A 78 7.01 4.38 17.95
CA ARG A 78 7.32 5.77 18.35
C ARG A 78 8.15 6.56 17.34
N ASN A 79 8.85 5.90 16.42
CA ASN A 79 9.73 6.58 15.46
C ASN A 79 8.93 7.16 14.30
N ARG A 80 9.19 8.41 13.89
CA ARG A 80 8.65 9.01 12.66
C ARG A 80 9.50 8.58 11.46
N LYS A 81 9.21 7.41 10.90
CA LYS A 81 9.68 7.05 9.55
C LYS A 81 8.61 7.41 8.51
N ASP A 82 9.01 8.07 7.45
CA ASP A 82 8.14 8.35 6.30
C ASP A 82 7.83 7.07 5.51
N ILE A 83 6.69 7.07 4.83
CA ILE A 83 6.30 5.97 3.95
C ILE A 83 7.13 6.07 2.68
N THR A 84 7.87 5.02 2.36
CA THR A 84 8.71 4.96 1.16
C THR A 84 7.95 4.29 0.03
N TRP A 85 7.85 4.97 -1.11
CA TRP A 85 7.29 4.39 -2.33
C TRP A 85 8.42 4.01 -3.28
N VAL A 86 8.40 2.79 -3.79
CA VAL A 86 9.41 2.24 -4.68
C VAL A 86 8.74 1.85 -5.99
N ARG A 87 9.22 2.42 -7.09
CA ARG A 87 8.84 1.97 -8.44
C ARG A 87 9.67 0.74 -8.77
N VAL A 88 9.01 -0.37 -9.08
CA VAL A 88 9.65 -1.58 -9.55
C VAL A 88 9.37 -1.70 -11.03
N GLN A 89 10.41 -1.50 -11.84
CA GLN A 89 10.34 -1.74 -13.28
C GLN A 89 10.86 -3.15 -13.54
N CYS A 90 9.98 -4.03 -14.01
CA CYS A 90 10.41 -5.33 -14.51
C CYS A 90 11.14 -5.11 -15.84
N LEU A 91 12.39 -5.60 -15.91
CA LEU A 91 13.21 -5.60 -17.12
C LEU A 91 12.84 -6.80 -18.01
#